data_AF-A0A645CE19-F1
#
_entry.id   AF-A0A645CE19-F1
#
_cell.length_a   1.000
_cell.length_b   1.000
_cell.length_c   1.000
_cell.angle_alpha   90.00
_cell.angle_beta   90.00
_cell.angle_gamma   90.00
#
_symmetry.space_group_name_H-M   'P 1'
#
loop_
_entity.id
_entity.type
_entity.pdbx_description
1 polymer ?
#
loop_
_entity_poly.entity_id
_entity_poly.type
_entity_poly.pdbx_seq_one_letter_code
_entity_poly.pdbx_strand_id
1 'polypeptide(L)'
;MARAEVSLLSSRTGQVQTRGGLNWGQRERRNPNQAYIQLSPEVYQSDFFPLRSIFFTVITDDQHTFICTRAQKSEEGQVIETPHDNSILGSYFRQRLGLPDGAYVETADLLRYGRTGVTFYKIDEENYYMDFSV
;
A
#
# COMPACT_ATOMS: atom_id res chain seq x y z
N MET A 1 -7.96 -18.53 7.20
CA MET A 1 -6.84 -17.57 7.09
C MET A 1 -7.33 -16.21 7.56
N ALA A 2 -6.57 -15.52 8.40
CA ALA A 2 -6.92 -14.16 8.80
C ALA A 2 -6.81 -13.22 7.60
N ARG A 3 -7.69 -12.22 7.51
CA ARG A 3 -7.66 -11.20 6.43
C ARG A 3 -7.80 -9.78 6.98
N ALA A 4 -7.20 -8.82 6.30
CA ALA A 4 -7.33 -7.39 6.56
C ALA A 4 -7.68 -6.66 5.26
N GLU A 5 -8.76 -5.88 5.28
CA GLU A 5 -9.15 -5.00 4.18
C GLU A 5 -8.56 -3.61 4.42
N VAL A 6 -7.81 -3.09 3.45
CA VAL A 6 -7.09 -1.82 3.57
C VAL A 6 -7.46 -0.91 2.42
N SER A 7 -8.11 0.21 2.75
CA SER A 7 -8.50 1.22 1.77
C SER A 7 -7.27 1.99 1.25
N LEU A 8 -7.24 2.24 -0.07
CA LEU A 8 -6.28 3.15 -0.71
C LEU A 8 -6.77 4.61 -0.69
N LEU A 9 -7.99 4.84 -0.20
CA LEU A 9 -8.59 6.16 -0.02
C LEU A 9 -8.29 6.70 1.39
N SER A 10 -8.24 8.02 1.51
CA SER A 10 -8.21 8.67 2.82
C SER A 10 -9.49 8.37 3.59
N SER A 11 -9.38 7.92 4.83
CA SER A 11 -10.52 7.79 5.75
C SER A 11 -11.21 9.12 6.06
N ARG A 12 -10.53 10.27 5.85
CA ARG A 12 -11.08 11.59 6.13
C ARG A 12 -11.89 12.15 4.96
N THR A 13 -11.42 11.94 3.73
CA THR A 13 -12.01 12.58 2.54
C THR A 13 -12.74 11.59 1.63
N GLY A 14 -12.54 10.28 1.81
CA GLY A 14 -13.04 9.27 0.87
C GLY A 14 -12.40 9.35 -0.51
N GLN A 15 -11.26 10.04 -0.64
CA GLN A 15 -10.56 10.25 -1.90
C GLN A 15 -9.10 9.79 -1.79
N VAL A 16 -8.46 9.53 -2.93
CA VAL A 16 -7.02 9.30 -2.97
C VAL A 16 -6.31 10.55 -2.41
N GLN A 17 -5.33 10.31 -1.53
CA GLN A 17 -4.58 11.39 -0.89
C GLN A 17 -3.76 12.15 -1.94
N THR A 18 -3.66 13.48 -1.81
CA THR A 18 -2.94 14.32 -2.79
C THR A 18 -1.42 14.27 -2.65
N ARG A 19 -0.92 14.07 -1.42
CA ARG A 19 0.52 14.04 -1.07
C ARG A 19 0.86 12.95 -0.03
N GLY A 20 0.11 11.84 -0.09
CA GLY A 20 0.20 10.68 0.78
C GLY A 20 -0.32 9.43 0.07
N GLY A 21 -0.22 8.27 0.71
CA GLY A 21 -0.61 6.99 0.10
C GLY A 21 0.07 6.77 -1.26
N LEU A 22 -0.74 6.50 -2.29
CA LEU A 22 -0.27 6.30 -3.68
C LEU A 22 0.42 7.54 -4.30
N ASN A 23 0.14 8.74 -3.77
CA ASN A 23 0.72 10.00 -4.24
C ASN A 23 1.73 10.59 -3.26
N TRP A 24 2.32 9.79 -2.36
CA TRP A 24 3.31 10.33 -1.43
C TRP A 24 4.52 10.97 -2.15
N GLY A 25 4.93 10.40 -3.28
CA GLY A 25 5.98 10.89 -4.16
C GLY A 25 5.63 12.16 -4.93
N GLN A 26 4.37 12.57 -4.98
CA GLN A 26 3.91 13.80 -5.65
C GLN A 26 4.23 15.09 -4.84
N ARG A 27 5.06 14.94 -3.80
CA ARG A 27 5.63 16.04 -3.03
C ARG A 27 6.82 16.62 -3.78
N GLU A 28 7.10 17.89 -3.54
CA GLU A 28 8.28 18.54 -4.13
C GLU A 28 9.57 17.79 -3.78
N ARG A 29 10.44 17.63 -4.77
CA ARG A 29 11.77 17.00 -4.65
C ARG A 29 11.73 15.55 -4.15
N ARG A 30 10.65 14.82 -4.46
CA ARG A 30 10.56 13.37 -4.25
C ARG A 30 10.53 12.64 -5.58
N ASN A 31 10.84 11.34 -5.53
CA ASN A 31 10.59 10.49 -6.69
C ASN A 31 9.06 10.33 -6.82
N PRO A 32 8.44 10.71 -7.96
CA PRO A 32 6.98 10.69 -8.13
C PRO A 32 6.33 9.31 -7.96
N ASN A 33 7.11 8.22 -8.07
CA ASN A 33 6.64 6.86 -7.85
C ASN A 33 6.59 6.44 -6.37
N GLN A 34 7.17 7.21 -5.44
CA GLN A 34 7.17 6.81 -4.03
C GLN A 34 5.75 6.72 -3.49
N ALA A 35 5.40 5.60 -2.88
CA ALA A 35 4.08 5.35 -2.33
C ALA A 35 4.13 4.46 -1.09
N TYR A 36 3.05 4.50 -0.31
CA TYR A 36 2.80 3.56 0.78
C TYR A 36 1.32 3.19 0.81
N ILE A 37 0.99 2.10 1.52
CA ILE A 37 -0.40 1.74 1.85
C ILE A 37 -0.66 2.18 3.30
N GLN A 38 -1.64 3.06 3.50
CA GLN A 38 -2.01 3.53 4.84
C GLN A 38 -2.83 2.45 5.56
N LEU A 39 -2.40 2.03 6.73
CA LEU A 39 -3.18 1.13 7.59
C LEU A 39 -4.19 1.93 8.41
N SER A 40 -5.37 1.33 8.63
CA SER A 40 -6.33 1.85 9.59
C SER A 40 -5.88 1.53 11.03
N PRO A 41 -6.37 2.27 12.04
CA PRO A 41 -6.08 1.98 13.45
C PRO A 41 -6.33 0.53 13.84
N GLU A 42 -7.43 -0.05 13.37
CA GLU A 42 -7.81 -1.43 13.65
C GLU A 42 -6.74 -2.41 13.14
N VAL A 43 -6.08 -2.10 12.02
CA VAL A 43 -5.04 -2.95 11.44
C VAL A 43 -3.68 -2.72 12.09
N TYR A 44 -3.20 -1.47 12.21
CA TYR A 44 -1.86 -1.24 12.75
C TYR A 44 -1.75 -1.46 14.27
N GLN A 45 -2.87 -1.40 15.00
CA GLN A 45 -2.92 -1.74 16.43
C GLN A 45 -3.10 -3.24 16.68
N SER A 46 -3.35 -4.03 15.63
CA SER A 46 -3.42 -5.49 15.71
C SER A 46 -2.05 -6.16 15.52
N ASP A 47 -2.01 -7.48 15.72
CA ASP A 47 -0.89 -8.37 15.41
C ASP A 47 -0.95 -8.94 13.98
N PHE A 48 -1.81 -8.37 13.11
CA PHE A 48 -2.00 -8.88 11.76
C PHE A 48 -0.70 -8.86 10.96
N PHE A 49 0.00 -7.72 10.91
CA PHE A 49 1.32 -7.59 10.29
C PHE A 49 2.44 -7.60 11.34
N PRO A 50 3.68 -7.98 11.01
CA PRO A 50 4.83 -7.88 11.92
C PRO A 50 5.11 -6.43 12.28
N LEU A 51 5.58 -6.17 13.50
CA LEU A 51 5.86 -4.81 14.00
C LEU A 51 6.84 -4.05 13.10
N ARG A 52 6.85 -2.73 13.26
CA ARG A 52 7.75 -1.82 12.55
C ARG A 52 9.20 -2.33 12.56
N SER A 53 9.88 -2.18 11.43
CA SER A 53 11.25 -2.64 11.18
C SER A 53 11.45 -4.16 11.05
N ILE A 54 10.40 -4.97 11.26
CA ILE A 54 10.41 -6.38 10.86
C ILE A 54 10.00 -6.46 9.39
N PHE A 55 10.74 -7.26 8.62
CA PHE A 55 10.49 -7.44 7.20
C PHE A 55 9.60 -8.67 6.98
N PHE A 56 8.70 -8.58 6.01
CA PHE A 56 7.84 -9.68 5.58
C PHE A 56 7.65 -9.66 4.08
N THR A 57 7.32 -10.80 3.53
CA THR A 57 7.11 -11.00 2.10
C THR A 57 5.63 -10.86 1.78
N VAL A 58 5.32 -10.09 0.74
CA VAL A 58 3.99 -9.97 0.16
C VAL A 58 4.01 -10.52 -1.26
N ILE A 59 3.18 -11.50 -1.54
CA ILE A 59 2.92 -12.02 -2.88
C ILE A 59 1.57 -11.47 -3.34
N THR A 60 1.51 -10.93 -4.55
CA THR A 60 0.29 -10.30 -5.08
C THR A 60 -0.54 -11.25 -5.93
N ASP A 61 -1.78 -10.85 -6.22
CA ASP A 61 -2.70 -11.61 -7.08
C ASP A 61 -2.20 -11.82 -8.51
N ASP A 62 -1.29 -10.96 -8.99
CA ASP A 62 -0.62 -11.09 -10.28
C ASP A 62 0.86 -11.53 -10.14
N GLN A 63 1.19 -12.22 -9.05
CA GLN A 63 2.46 -12.93 -8.82
C GLN A 63 3.71 -12.04 -8.65
N HIS A 64 3.56 -10.74 -8.43
CA HIS A 64 4.67 -9.90 -7.94
C HIS A 64 4.97 -10.18 -6.48
N THR A 65 6.25 -10.15 -6.13
CA THR A 65 6.73 -10.34 -4.75
C THR A 65 7.42 -9.08 -4.25
N PHE A 66 7.06 -8.64 -3.05
CA PHE A 66 7.65 -7.49 -2.37
C PHE A 66 8.19 -7.88 -1.00
N ILE A 67 9.35 -7.34 -0.63
CA ILE A 67 9.76 -7.24 0.77
C ILE A 67 9.16 -5.95 1.32
N CYS A 68 8.34 -6.08 2.35
CA CYS A 68 7.63 -4.98 2.97
C CYS A 68 8.00 -4.84 4.45
N THR A 69 7.75 -3.65 4.99
CA THR A 69 7.79 -3.41 6.43
C THR A 69 6.69 -2.43 6.82
N ARG A 70 6.32 -2.42 8.10
CA ARG A 70 5.55 -1.31 8.66
C ARG A 70 6.47 -0.11 8.87
N ALA A 71 6.00 1.09 8.56
CA ALA A 71 6.73 2.35 8.73
C ALA A 71 5.78 3.49 9.08
N GLN A 72 6.34 4.62 9.54
CA GLN A 72 5.65 5.88 9.88
C GLN A 72 4.41 5.69 10.76
N LYS A 73 3.71 6.72 11.22
CA LYS A 73 4.17 7.34 12.46
C LYS A 73 3.94 6.38 13.64
N SER A 74 4.65 6.54 14.75
CA SER A 74 4.64 5.68 15.95
C SER A 74 5.46 4.38 15.85
N GLU A 75 5.56 3.67 16.98
CA GLU A 75 6.32 2.42 17.12
C GLU A 75 5.62 1.24 16.45
N GLU A 76 4.29 1.30 16.36
CA GLU A 76 3.46 0.28 15.70
C GLU A 76 3.63 0.27 14.18
N GLY A 77 3.91 1.43 13.58
CA GLY A 77 4.02 1.55 12.11
C GLY A 77 2.63 1.55 11.43
N GLN A 78 2.19 2.71 10.98
CA GLN A 78 0.87 3.00 10.42
C GLN A 78 0.79 2.85 8.90
N VAL A 79 1.90 2.59 8.21
CA VAL A 79 1.90 2.37 6.76
C VAL A 79 2.70 1.12 6.39
N ILE A 80 2.39 0.54 5.23
CA ILE A 80 3.20 -0.52 4.60
C ILE A 80 3.98 0.12 3.45
N GLU A 81 5.29 -0.13 3.42
CA GLU A 81 6.17 0.29 2.32
C GLU A 81 7.23 -0.77 1.99
N THR A 82 7.88 -0.64 0.84
CA THR A 82 9.09 -1.40 0.51
C THR A 82 10.31 -0.65 1.08
N PRO A 83 11.10 -1.24 2.01
CA PRO A 83 12.02 -0.49 2.88
C PRO A 83 13.24 0.11 2.18
N HIS A 84 13.74 -0.53 1.11
CA HIS A 84 14.92 -0.03 0.37
C HIS A 84 14.56 1.03 -0.66
N ASP A 85 13.40 0.90 -1.28
CA ASP A 85 12.88 1.84 -2.27
C ASP A 85 11.36 1.74 -2.34
N ASN A 86 10.66 2.70 -1.73
CA ASN A 86 9.20 2.76 -1.75
C ASN A 86 8.60 3.24 -3.08
N SER A 87 9.44 3.53 -4.08
CA SER A 87 8.99 3.77 -5.45
C SER A 87 8.57 2.50 -6.18
N ILE A 88 9.09 1.34 -5.77
CA ILE A 88 8.72 0.02 -6.30
C ILE A 88 7.22 -0.22 -6.11
N LEU A 89 6.72 -0.01 -4.89
CA LEU A 89 5.32 -0.21 -4.57
C LEU A 89 4.40 0.74 -5.35
N GLY A 90 4.80 2.00 -5.53
CA GLY A 90 4.00 2.96 -6.26
C GLY A 90 4.06 2.82 -7.77
N SER A 91 5.16 2.34 -8.34
CA SER A 91 5.23 1.95 -9.76
C SER A 91 4.28 0.78 -10.02
N TYR A 92 4.31 -0.24 -9.15
CA TYR A 92 3.38 -1.38 -9.22
C TYR A 92 1.91 -0.93 -9.27
N PHE A 93 1.45 -0.09 -8.32
CA PHE A 93 0.06 0.38 -8.33
C PHE A 93 -0.26 1.20 -9.59
N ARG A 94 0.64 2.04 -10.10
CA ARG A 94 0.41 2.80 -11.34
C ARG A 94 0.24 1.86 -12.53
N GLN A 95 1.10 0.87 -12.67
CA GLN A 95 1.01 -0.13 -13.73
C GLN A 95 -0.30 -0.93 -13.64
N ARG A 96 -0.69 -1.37 -12.44
CA ARG A 96 -1.99 -2.03 -12.18
C ARG A 96 -3.19 -1.18 -12.62
N LEU A 97 -3.08 0.14 -12.49
CA LEU A 97 -4.11 1.09 -12.89
C LEU A 97 -4.03 1.54 -14.35
N GLY A 98 -3.07 1.02 -15.13
CA GLY A 98 -2.83 1.43 -16.51
C GLY A 98 -2.26 2.85 -16.64
N LEU A 99 -1.62 3.36 -15.59
CA LEU A 99 -1.00 4.68 -15.54
C LEU A 99 0.51 4.61 -15.82
N PRO A 100 1.11 5.63 -16.46
CA PRO A 100 2.55 5.69 -16.59
C PRO A 100 3.23 5.94 -15.23
N ASP A 101 4.49 5.54 -15.14
CA ASP A 101 5.32 5.83 -13.98
C ASP A 101 5.36 7.34 -13.68
N GLY A 102 5.23 7.67 -12.41
CA GLY A 102 5.22 9.02 -11.88
C GLY A 102 3.91 9.77 -12.05
N ALA A 103 2.89 9.19 -12.70
CA ALA A 103 1.57 9.79 -12.79
C ALA A 103 0.96 10.08 -11.42
N TYR A 104 0.20 11.17 -11.35
CA TYR A 104 -0.69 11.42 -10.23
C TYR A 104 -1.85 10.42 -10.29
N VAL A 105 -2.14 9.74 -9.18
CA VAL A 105 -3.25 8.80 -9.08
C VAL A 105 -4.49 9.56 -8.60
N GLU A 106 -5.53 9.60 -9.43
CA GLU A 106 -6.82 10.17 -9.08
C GLU A 106 -7.74 9.12 -8.47
N THR A 107 -8.75 9.58 -7.71
CA THR A 107 -9.82 8.69 -7.23
C THR A 107 -10.55 8.03 -8.39
N ALA A 108 -10.70 8.74 -9.52
CA ALA A 108 -11.31 8.21 -10.73
C ALA A 108 -10.53 7.02 -11.32
N ASP A 109 -9.21 6.95 -11.13
CA ASP A 109 -8.41 5.82 -11.61
C ASP A 109 -8.74 4.53 -10.86
N LEU A 110 -8.87 4.60 -9.53
CA LEU A 110 -9.30 3.47 -8.71
C LEU A 110 -10.75 3.05 -9.00
N LEU A 111 -11.64 4.02 -9.22
CA LEU A 111 -13.03 3.74 -9.57
C LEU A 111 -13.15 3.10 -10.95
N ARG A 112 -12.39 3.57 -11.94
CA ARG A 112 -12.32 2.98 -13.28
C ARG A 112 -11.69 1.59 -13.25
N TYR A 113 -10.69 1.38 -12.41
CA TYR A 113 -10.11 0.07 -12.19
C TYR A 113 -11.15 -0.91 -11.64
N GLY A 114 -12.04 -0.45 -10.76
CA GLY A 114 -13.13 -1.24 -10.17
C GLY A 114 -12.91 -1.57 -8.69
N ARG A 115 -11.81 -1.09 -8.08
CA ARG A 115 -11.44 -1.39 -6.70
C ARG A 115 -10.66 -0.25 -6.05
N THR A 116 -11.02 0.09 -4.82
CA THR A 116 -10.47 1.24 -4.06
C THR A 116 -9.62 0.83 -2.86
N GLY A 117 -9.30 -0.46 -2.72
CA GLY A 117 -8.57 -1.00 -1.57
C GLY A 117 -7.94 -2.35 -1.92
N VAL A 118 -7.04 -2.81 -1.07
CA VAL A 118 -6.42 -4.14 -1.18
C VAL A 118 -6.88 -5.02 -0.04
N THR A 119 -6.88 -6.34 -0.25
CA THR A 119 -7.14 -7.31 0.81
C THR A 119 -5.88 -8.11 1.07
N PHE A 120 -5.38 -8.06 2.30
CA PHE A 120 -4.28 -8.91 2.73
C PHE A 120 -4.80 -10.18 3.38
N TYR A 121 -4.14 -11.30 3.10
CA TYR A 121 -4.36 -12.58 3.74
C TYR A 121 -3.04 -13.00 4.40
N LYS A 122 -3.11 -13.32 5.70
CA LYS A 122 -1.97 -13.84 6.44
C LYS A 122 -1.81 -15.33 6.11
N ILE A 123 -0.69 -15.68 5.49
CA ILE A 123 -0.32 -17.08 5.20
C ILE A 123 0.36 -17.65 6.45
N ASP A 124 1.39 -16.95 6.93
CA ASP A 124 2.11 -17.24 8.17
C ASP A 124 2.65 -15.93 8.79
N GLU A 125 3.64 -16.01 9.68
CA GLU A 125 4.19 -14.84 10.37
C GLU A 125 4.98 -13.90 9.43
N GLU A 126 5.59 -14.44 8.38
CA GLU A 126 6.51 -13.75 7.47
C GLU A 126 5.97 -13.60 6.04
N ASN A 127 4.89 -14.31 5.69
CA ASN A 127 4.34 -14.36 4.34
C ASN A 127 2.86 -13.93 4.29
N TYR A 128 2.57 -13.04 3.35
CA TYR A 128 1.25 -12.47 3.13
C TYR A 128 0.90 -12.52 1.64
N TYR A 129 -0.39 -12.70 1.37
CA TYR A 129 -0.94 -12.52 0.03
C TYR A 129 -1.71 -11.20 -0.04
N MET A 130 -1.44 -10.36 -1.04
CA MET A 130 -2.16 -9.10 -1.28
C MET A 130 -2.99 -9.21 -2.55
N ASP A 131 -4.31 -9.20 -2.38
CA ASP A 131 -5.26 -9.17 -3.46
C ASP A 131 -5.65 -7.74 -3.83
N PHE A 132 -5.41 -7.38 -5.09
CA PHE A 132 -5.89 -6.17 -5.73
C PHE A 132 -6.69 -6.46 -7.01
N SER A 133 -7.16 -7.70 -7.23
CA SER A 133 -7.90 -8.10 -8.44
C SER A 133 -9.29 -7.45 -8.56
N VAL A 134 -9.87 -7.46 -9.77
CA VAL A 134 -11.23 -6.97 -10.09
C VAL A 134 -12.04 -8.01 -10.85
#